data_AF-A0AAE5HG63-F1
#
_entry.id   AF-A0AAE5HG63-F1
#
_cell.length_a   1.000
_cell.length_b   1.000
_cell.length_c   1.000
_cell.angle_alpha   90.00
_cell.angle_beta   90.00
_cell.angle_gamma   90.00
#
_symmetry.space_group_name_H-M   'P 1'
#
loop_
_entity.id
_entity.type
_entity.pdbx_description
1 polymer ?
#
loop_
_entity_poly.entity_id
_entity_poly.type
_entity_poly.pdbx_seq_one_letter_code
_entity_poly.pdbx_strand_id
1 'polypeptide(L)'
;MQRRQYLKTGSAVTLGATVAGCLGGLFDSGPENVVLSEPEDQGAESSSLAYPAYGEPLPDFSLPDPFTDEPFRPKEMDEPFLCTSFYAFCPAECVLLLGSFANVQAALDAEGLRDEIGLVAITFDPERDTPEALSEHAEMIGIDYEHEMWRYLRPADDAEAKEIVEERLGLGFEKVGGGDAYDFNHLTITFLVNPDTVVERAYRGDRLDVDRVVSDLTTVHESYQ
;
A
#
# COMPACT_ATOMS: atom_id res chain seq x y z
N MET A 1 78.02 -33.50 -17.56
CA MET A 1 76.86 -33.19 -16.68
C MET A 1 75.62 -33.77 -17.35
N GLN A 2 75.30 -35.03 -17.04
CA GLN A 2 74.06 -35.49 -16.37
C GLN A 2 72.77 -35.20 -17.18
N ARG A 3 72.32 -36.17 -18.00
CA ARG A 3 71.15 -37.08 -17.79
C ARG A 3 69.81 -36.40 -18.15
N ARG A 4 69.29 -36.56 -19.39
CA ARG A 4 68.35 -37.60 -19.90
C ARG A 4 67.09 -37.83 -19.04
N GLN A 5 65.95 -38.02 -19.76
CA GLN A 5 64.70 -38.73 -19.41
C GLN A 5 63.51 -37.83 -19.01
N TYR A 6 62.23 -38.09 -19.33
CA TYR A 6 61.49 -39.05 -20.18
C TYR A 6 60.06 -38.45 -20.36
N LEU A 7 59.37 -38.80 -21.45
CA LEU A 7 57.91 -38.68 -21.57
C LEU A 7 57.21 -39.53 -20.49
N LYS A 8 56.17 -39.00 -19.86
CA LYS A 8 55.12 -39.79 -19.20
C LYS A 8 53.75 -39.16 -19.42
N THR A 9 52.91 -39.90 -20.13
CA THR A 9 51.45 -39.84 -20.11
C THR A 9 50.94 -40.21 -18.71
N GLY A 10 49.85 -39.59 -18.25
CA GLY A 10 49.15 -39.97 -17.02
C GLY A 10 47.74 -39.36 -16.99
N SER A 11 46.74 -40.22 -16.81
CA SER A 11 45.30 -39.99 -17.03
C SER A 11 44.51 -39.68 -15.75
N ALA A 12 43.27 -39.20 -15.96
CA ALA A 12 42.08 -39.22 -15.07
C ALA A 12 42.08 -38.20 -13.90
N VAL A 13 40.99 -37.50 -13.57
CA VAL A 13 39.67 -38.01 -13.15
C VAL A 13 38.58 -36.94 -13.35
N THR A 14 37.43 -37.35 -13.89
CA THR A 14 36.15 -36.63 -13.85
C THR A 14 35.55 -36.65 -12.45
N LEU A 15 35.16 -35.50 -11.90
CA LEU A 15 34.03 -35.40 -10.97
C LEU A 15 33.25 -34.12 -11.28
N GLY A 16 32.03 -34.32 -11.79
CA GLY A 16 31.03 -33.27 -11.81
C GLY A 16 30.69 -32.87 -10.38
N ALA A 17 30.69 -31.58 -10.12
CA ALA A 17 29.89 -31.00 -9.06
C ALA A 17 28.72 -30.31 -9.73
N THR A 18 27.60 -31.02 -9.87
CA THR A 18 26.28 -30.40 -9.98
C THR A 18 26.03 -29.74 -8.64
N VAL A 19 26.46 -28.49 -8.50
CA VAL A 19 25.96 -27.66 -7.42
C VAL A 19 24.55 -27.28 -7.85
N ALA A 20 23.57 -28.07 -7.40
CA ALA A 20 22.20 -27.62 -7.25
C ALA A 20 22.23 -26.53 -6.16
N GLY A 21 22.67 -25.34 -6.56
CA GLY A 21 22.67 -24.13 -5.75
C GLY A 21 21.66 -23.20 -6.39
N CYS A 22 20.65 -22.82 -5.61
CA CYS A 22 19.52 -22.01 -5.99
C CYS A 22 19.92 -20.85 -6.93
N LEU A 23 19.40 -20.87 -8.15
CA LEU A 23 19.48 -19.76 -9.12
C LEU A 23 18.60 -18.55 -8.73
N GLY A 24 18.29 -18.37 -7.45
CA GLY A 24 17.34 -17.36 -6.97
C GLY A 24 17.94 -16.07 -6.44
N GLY A 25 19.28 -15.93 -6.40
CA GLY A 25 19.91 -14.84 -5.65
C GLY A 25 20.95 -14.01 -6.40
N LEU A 26 20.96 -14.01 -7.74
CA LEU A 26 21.97 -13.27 -8.50
C LEU A 26 21.44 -12.04 -9.28
N PHE A 27 20.14 -11.75 -9.22
CA PHE A 27 19.55 -10.62 -9.95
C PHE A 27 18.52 -9.81 -9.17
N ASP A 28 18.21 -10.16 -7.91
CA ASP A 28 17.24 -9.40 -7.14
C ASP A 28 17.95 -8.25 -6.43
N SER A 29 18.06 -7.12 -7.13
CA SER A 29 18.58 -5.85 -6.58
C SER A 29 17.46 -4.99 -6.02
N GLY A 30 16.38 -5.62 -5.54
CA GLY A 30 15.22 -4.96 -4.97
C GLY A 30 15.53 -4.31 -3.61
N PRO A 31 14.60 -3.49 -3.09
CA PRO A 31 14.70 -2.93 -1.75
C PRO A 31 14.81 -4.05 -0.70
N GLU A 32 15.60 -3.86 0.36
CA GLU A 32 15.84 -4.92 1.37
C GLU A 32 14.66 -5.14 2.33
N ASN A 33 13.68 -4.23 2.37
CA ASN A 33 12.59 -4.20 3.35
C ASN A 33 11.20 -4.32 2.72
N VAL A 34 11.10 -5.10 1.64
CA VAL A 34 9.83 -5.44 0.98
C VAL A 34 9.69 -6.95 0.89
N VAL A 35 8.46 -7.42 1.02
CA VAL A 35 8.07 -8.82 0.94
C VAL A 35 7.65 -9.17 -0.48
N LEU A 36 6.94 -8.25 -1.14
CA LEU A 36 6.45 -8.45 -2.49
C LEU A 36 7.57 -8.15 -3.50
N SER A 37 7.59 -8.90 -4.60
CA SER A 37 8.43 -8.56 -5.74
C SER A 37 7.98 -7.26 -6.41
N GLU A 38 8.91 -6.61 -7.10
CA GLU A 38 8.64 -5.37 -7.84
C GLU A 38 7.41 -5.53 -8.76
N PRO A 39 6.46 -4.57 -8.74
CA PRO A 39 5.24 -4.66 -9.52
C PRO A 39 5.51 -4.51 -11.03
N GLU A 40 5.21 -5.56 -11.80
CA GLU A 40 5.36 -5.56 -13.26
C GLU A 40 4.44 -4.54 -13.97
N ASP A 41 3.34 -4.14 -13.32
CA ASP A 41 2.28 -3.31 -13.89
C ASP A 41 2.36 -1.81 -13.52
N GLN A 42 3.36 -1.40 -12.73
CA GLN A 42 3.53 0.00 -12.32
C GLN A 42 3.83 0.94 -13.49
N GLY A 43 4.47 0.42 -14.54
CA GLY A 43 4.75 1.14 -15.79
C GLY A 43 5.80 2.27 -15.70
N ALA A 44 6.34 2.53 -14.51
CA ALA A 44 7.44 3.47 -14.26
C ALA A 44 8.13 3.11 -12.94
N GLU A 45 9.44 3.39 -12.84
CA GLU A 45 10.21 3.28 -11.60
C GLU A 45 9.57 4.12 -10.49
N SER A 46 9.55 3.60 -9.25
CA SER A 46 8.93 4.30 -8.12
C SER A 46 9.53 5.69 -7.90
N SER A 47 10.87 5.80 -7.99
CA SER A 47 11.61 7.06 -7.91
C SER A 47 11.24 8.13 -8.94
N SER A 48 10.50 7.78 -10.00
CA SER A 48 10.02 8.70 -11.03
C SER A 48 8.56 9.15 -10.81
N LEU A 49 7.90 8.64 -9.78
CA LEU A 49 6.52 8.98 -9.40
C LEU A 49 6.50 10.04 -8.30
N ALA A 50 5.35 10.71 -8.15
CA ALA A 50 5.16 11.70 -7.09
C ALA A 50 4.92 11.08 -5.71
N TYR A 51 4.62 9.78 -5.66
CA TYR A 51 4.24 9.02 -4.48
C TYR A 51 5.13 7.76 -4.35
N PRO A 52 5.31 7.23 -3.13
CA PRO A 52 6.04 5.98 -2.91
C PRO A 52 5.23 4.82 -3.50
N ALA A 53 5.81 4.08 -4.44
CA ALA A 53 5.12 2.99 -5.11
C ALA A 53 5.71 1.61 -4.82
N TYR A 54 7.00 1.53 -4.46
CA TYR A 54 7.66 0.26 -4.13
C TYR A 54 8.99 0.46 -3.38
N GLY A 55 9.03 0.05 -2.11
CA GLY A 55 10.24 0.02 -1.28
C GLY A 55 10.58 1.32 -0.57
N GLU A 56 9.93 2.43 -0.91
CA GLU A 56 10.03 3.68 -0.15
C GLU A 56 9.16 3.65 1.12
N PRO A 57 9.57 4.34 2.19
CA PRO A 57 8.74 4.51 3.37
C PRO A 57 7.49 5.33 3.04
N LEU A 58 6.35 4.99 3.65
CA LEU A 58 5.19 5.86 3.64
C LEU A 58 5.54 7.17 4.37
N PRO A 59 5.23 8.34 3.81
CA PRO A 59 5.41 9.63 4.46
C PRO A 59 4.76 9.66 5.85
N ASP A 60 5.45 10.27 6.81
CA ASP A 60 4.95 10.40 8.17
C ASP A 60 3.88 11.50 8.24
N PHE A 61 2.78 11.24 8.95
CA PHE A 61 1.71 12.19 9.21
C PHE A 61 0.95 11.82 10.48
N SER A 62 0.15 12.76 10.98
CA SER A 62 -0.78 12.50 12.08
C SER A 62 -2.10 13.19 11.78
N LEU A 63 -3.18 12.42 11.75
CA LEU A 63 -4.54 12.92 11.54
C LEU A 63 -5.47 12.29 12.57
N PRO A 64 -6.47 13.03 13.08
CA PRO A 64 -7.45 12.47 13.98
C PRO A 64 -8.43 11.56 13.24
N ASP A 65 -8.86 10.51 13.91
CA ASP A 65 -10.05 9.78 13.53
C ASP A 65 -11.30 10.57 13.95
N PRO A 66 -12.21 10.92 13.02
CA PRO A 66 -13.37 11.77 13.32
C PRO A 66 -14.40 11.10 14.23
N PHE A 67 -14.32 9.78 14.45
CA PHE A 67 -15.25 9.03 15.29
C PHE A 67 -14.75 8.85 16.72
N THR A 68 -13.43 8.78 16.91
CA THR A 68 -12.80 8.52 18.22
C THR A 68 -12.00 9.70 18.77
N ASP A 69 -11.70 10.70 17.94
CA ASP A 69 -10.73 11.78 18.17
C ASP A 69 -9.29 11.28 18.43
N GLU A 70 -9.01 9.98 18.25
CA GLU A 70 -7.67 9.43 18.44
C GLU A 70 -6.78 9.75 17.23
N PRO A 71 -5.53 10.20 17.45
CA PRO A 71 -4.61 10.45 16.36
C PRO A 71 -4.09 9.13 15.79
N PHE A 72 -4.20 8.96 14.48
CA PHE A 72 -3.51 7.92 13.75
C PHE A 72 -2.11 8.40 13.33
N ARG A 73 -1.13 7.50 13.37
CA ARG A 73 0.20 7.68 12.77
C ARG A 73 0.62 6.37 12.11
N PRO A 74 1.05 6.38 10.84
CA PRO A 74 1.48 5.16 10.15
C PRO A 74 2.51 4.33 10.92
N LYS A 75 3.46 5.00 11.58
CA LYS A 75 4.55 4.37 12.34
C LYS A 75 4.13 3.70 13.65
N GLU A 76 2.88 3.92 14.08
CA GLU A 76 2.31 3.32 15.29
C GLU A 76 1.44 2.10 14.95
N MET A 77 1.35 1.71 13.68
CA MET A 77 0.65 0.49 13.24
C MET A 77 1.61 -0.70 13.28
N ASP A 78 1.23 -1.74 14.03
CA ASP A 78 1.98 -3.00 14.10
C ASP A 78 1.54 -3.98 12.99
N GLU A 79 0.33 -3.81 12.46
CA GLU A 79 -0.24 -4.62 11.38
C GLU A 79 0.02 -4.01 9.99
N PRO A 80 0.15 -4.81 8.92
CA PRO A 80 0.08 -4.28 7.57
C PRO A 80 -1.28 -3.63 7.30
N PHE A 81 -1.30 -2.59 6.47
CA PHE A 81 -2.52 -1.85 6.21
C PHE A 81 -2.64 -1.35 4.76
N LEU A 82 -3.88 -1.13 4.33
CA LEU A 82 -4.17 -0.35 3.13
C LEU A 82 -4.38 1.11 3.50
N CYS A 83 -3.89 2.02 2.67
CA CYS A 83 -4.11 3.46 2.84
C CYS A 83 -4.52 4.11 1.52
N THR A 84 -5.63 4.83 1.51
CA THR A 84 -6.09 5.60 0.34
C THR A 84 -6.63 6.98 0.72
N SER A 85 -6.83 7.83 -0.27
CA SER A 85 -7.43 9.15 -0.13
C SER A 85 -8.75 9.23 -0.90
N PHE A 86 -9.77 9.86 -0.32
CA PHE A 86 -11.11 9.96 -0.89
C PHE A 86 -11.83 11.26 -0.48
N TYR A 87 -13.06 11.44 -0.92
CA TYR A 87 -14.02 12.39 -0.34
C TYR A 87 -15.44 11.80 -0.46
N ALA A 88 -16.24 11.90 0.58
CA ALA A 88 -17.53 11.19 0.68
C ALA A 88 -18.60 11.76 -0.28
N PHE A 89 -18.46 13.02 -0.68
CA PHE A 89 -19.40 13.67 -1.62
C PHE A 89 -19.18 13.30 -3.09
N CYS A 90 -18.18 12.47 -3.41
CA CYS A 90 -17.94 12.01 -4.77
C CYS A 90 -19.13 11.19 -5.30
N PRO A 91 -19.70 11.53 -6.46
CA PRO A 91 -20.87 10.82 -6.98
C PRO A 91 -20.52 9.51 -7.73
N ALA A 92 -19.25 9.18 -7.91
CA ALA A 92 -18.83 8.07 -8.77
C ALA A 92 -17.59 7.29 -8.27
N GLU A 93 -16.38 7.80 -8.51
CA GLU A 93 -15.15 7.01 -8.36
C GLU A 93 -14.88 6.62 -6.90
N CYS A 94 -15.04 7.51 -5.93
CA CYS A 94 -14.80 7.15 -4.52
C CYS A 94 -15.80 6.11 -3.98
N VAL A 95 -17.02 6.05 -4.53
CA VAL A 95 -18.00 5.01 -4.18
C VAL A 95 -17.52 3.64 -4.65
N LEU A 96 -16.92 3.58 -5.84
CA LEU A 96 -16.31 2.33 -6.35
C LEU A 96 -15.09 1.94 -5.52
N LEU A 97 -14.23 2.90 -5.19
CA LEU A 97 -13.01 2.67 -4.40
C LEU A 97 -13.33 2.14 -3.00
N LEU A 98 -14.18 2.84 -2.24
CA LEU A 98 -14.54 2.39 -0.90
C LEU A 98 -15.44 1.16 -0.92
N GLY A 99 -16.20 0.93 -2.00
CA GLY A 99 -16.85 -0.35 -2.26
C GLY A 99 -15.84 -1.50 -2.45
N SER A 100 -14.73 -1.27 -3.14
CA SER A 100 -13.62 -2.24 -3.22
C SER A 100 -13.02 -2.50 -1.84
N PHE A 101 -12.83 -1.49 -0.99
CA PHE A 101 -12.38 -1.70 0.39
C PHE A 101 -13.38 -2.50 1.23
N ALA A 102 -14.69 -2.26 1.09
CA ALA A 102 -15.71 -3.07 1.78
C ALA A 102 -15.65 -4.55 1.35
N ASN A 103 -15.34 -4.84 0.08
CA ASN A 103 -15.11 -6.20 -0.38
C ASN A 103 -13.82 -6.81 0.18
N VAL A 104 -12.74 -6.01 0.30
CA VAL A 104 -11.50 -6.43 0.99
C VAL A 104 -11.81 -6.76 2.45
N GLN A 105 -12.51 -5.88 3.19
CA GLN A 105 -12.96 -6.12 4.56
C GLN A 105 -13.69 -7.48 4.68
N ALA A 106 -14.66 -7.74 3.81
CA ALA A 106 -15.42 -8.99 3.83
C ALA A 106 -14.57 -10.23 3.53
N ALA A 107 -13.60 -10.12 2.63
CA ALA A 107 -12.67 -11.21 2.32
C ALA A 107 -11.73 -11.50 3.50
N LEU A 108 -11.17 -10.46 4.12
CA LEU A 108 -10.31 -10.59 5.31
C LEU A 108 -11.07 -11.19 6.50
N ASP A 109 -12.33 -10.80 6.71
CA ASP A 109 -13.20 -11.40 7.73
C ASP A 109 -13.43 -12.91 7.47
N ALA A 110 -13.64 -13.30 6.21
CA ALA A 110 -13.80 -14.70 5.83
C ALA A 110 -12.52 -15.53 6.04
N GLU A 111 -11.34 -14.92 5.96
CA GLU A 111 -10.05 -15.53 6.26
C GLU A 111 -9.67 -15.50 7.74
N GLY A 112 -10.44 -14.79 8.58
CA GLY A 112 -10.15 -14.62 10.00
C GLY A 112 -9.00 -13.65 10.29
N LEU A 113 -8.69 -12.76 9.35
CA LEU A 113 -7.61 -11.76 9.43
C LEU A 113 -8.11 -10.38 9.86
N ARG A 114 -9.29 -10.33 10.48
CA ARG A 114 -9.98 -9.07 10.76
C ARG A 114 -9.26 -8.19 11.81
N ASP A 115 -8.54 -8.83 12.72
CA ASP A 115 -7.80 -8.15 13.79
C ASP A 115 -6.30 -8.02 13.47
N GLU A 116 -5.89 -8.39 12.25
CA GLU A 116 -4.49 -8.58 11.86
C GLU A 116 -4.06 -7.67 10.70
N ILE A 117 -4.99 -6.88 10.15
CA ILE A 117 -4.80 -5.99 9.01
C ILE A 117 -5.58 -4.69 9.22
N GLY A 118 -4.98 -3.55 8.88
CA GLY A 118 -5.61 -2.23 8.93
C GLY A 118 -6.16 -1.73 7.58
N LEU A 119 -7.21 -0.91 7.61
CA LEU A 119 -7.80 -0.20 6.47
C LEU A 119 -7.91 1.28 6.80
N VAL A 120 -7.22 2.13 6.03
CA VAL A 120 -7.09 3.56 6.27
C VAL A 120 -7.65 4.35 5.10
N ALA A 121 -8.57 5.27 5.39
CA ALA A 121 -9.20 6.14 4.40
C ALA A 121 -9.10 7.61 4.84
N ILE A 122 -8.39 8.42 4.06
CA ILE A 122 -8.12 9.83 4.36
C ILE A 122 -9.04 10.72 3.52
N THR A 123 -9.89 11.52 4.14
CA THR A 123 -10.65 12.53 3.38
C THR A 123 -9.75 13.71 3.01
N PHE A 124 -9.85 14.18 1.76
CA PHE A 124 -9.26 15.46 1.33
C PHE A 124 -10.29 16.60 1.23
N ASP A 125 -11.51 16.38 1.70
CA ASP A 125 -12.59 17.38 1.69
C ASP A 125 -13.22 17.58 3.08
N PRO A 126 -12.42 18.01 4.07
CA PRO A 126 -12.89 18.11 5.45
C PRO A 126 -14.05 19.12 5.61
N GLU A 127 -14.22 20.09 4.71
CA GLU A 127 -15.34 21.04 4.75
C GLU A 127 -16.70 20.36 4.66
N ARG A 128 -16.84 19.33 3.81
CA ARG A 128 -18.10 18.60 3.59
C ARG A 128 -18.13 17.26 4.33
N ASP A 129 -16.99 16.59 4.45
CA ASP A 129 -16.86 15.29 5.11
C ASP A 129 -16.81 15.46 6.63
N THR A 130 -17.94 15.85 7.22
CA THR A 130 -18.13 15.86 8.67
C THR A 130 -18.17 14.43 9.22
N PRO A 131 -17.95 14.22 10.54
CA PRO A 131 -18.10 12.89 11.14
C PRO A 131 -19.43 12.23 10.79
N GLU A 132 -20.54 12.98 10.82
CA GLU A 132 -21.87 12.47 10.49
C GLU A 132 -22.00 12.07 9.00
N ALA A 133 -21.47 12.87 8.08
CA ALA A 133 -21.45 12.54 6.66
C ALA A 133 -20.58 11.30 6.36
N LEU A 134 -19.45 11.16 7.06
CA LEU A 134 -18.56 10.01 6.95
C LEU A 134 -19.22 8.72 7.47
N SER A 135 -19.93 8.78 8.59
CA SER A 135 -20.68 7.62 9.10
C SER A 135 -21.79 7.21 8.13
N GLU A 136 -22.57 8.16 7.62
CA GLU A 136 -23.64 7.87 6.64
C GLU A 136 -23.06 7.24 5.37
N HIS A 137 -21.92 7.74 4.90
CA HIS A 137 -21.21 7.21 3.74
C HIS A 137 -20.70 5.79 3.98
N ALA A 138 -20.08 5.52 5.13
CA ALA A 138 -19.60 4.19 5.49
C ALA A 138 -20.75 3.17 5.57
N GLU A 139 -21.86 3.53 6.21
CA GLU A 139 -23.07 2.69 6.29
C GLU A 139 -23.66 2.39 4.91
N MET A 140 -23.71 3.39 4.03
CA MET A 140 -24.22 3.24 2.66
C MET A 140 -23.43 2.20 1.85
N ILE A 141 -22.12 2.14 2.06
CA ILE A 141 -21.21 1.23 1.34
C ILE A 141 -21.08 -0.14 2.04
N GLY A 142 -21.45 -0.23 3.32
CA GLY A 142 -21.31 -1.45 4.13
C GLY A 142 -19.94 -1.60 4.79
N ILE A 143 -19.28 -0.48 5.07
CA ILE A 143 -18.03 -0.42 5.84
C ILE A 143 -18.36 -0.44 7.33
N ASP A 144 -17.72 -1.34 8.07
CA ASP A 144 -17.83 -1.42 9.52
C ASP A 144 -16.80 -0.50 10.19
N TYR A 145 -17.04 0.81 10.06
CA TYR A 145 -16.10 1.86 10.47
C TYR A 145 -15.86 1.93 11.99
N GLU A 146 -16.70 1.27 12.78
CA GLU A 146 -16.55 1.18 14.25
C GLU A 146 -15.53 0.09 14.66
N HIS A 147 -15.15 -0.82 13.74
CA HIS A 147 -14.18 -1.87 14.02
C HIS A 147 -12.74 -1.32 14.07
N GLU A 148 -11.89 -1.88 14.94
CA GLU A 148 -10.49 -1.47 15.10
C GLU A 148 -9.62 -1.66 13.85
N MET A 149 -10.11 -2.41 12.86
CA MET A 149 -9.49 -2.53 11.52
C MET A 149 -9.48 -1.17 10.80
N TRP A 150 -10.50 -0.34 11.01
CA TRP A 150 -10.68 0.89 10.24
C TRP A 150 -10.09 2.10 10.94
N ARG A 151 -9.49 2.98 10.14
CA ARG A 151 -9.11 4.34 10.51
C ARG A 151 -9.60 5.29 9.43
N TYR A 152 -10.65 6.04 9.74
CA TYR A 152 -11.03 7.18 8.91
C TYR A 152 -10.25 8.37 9.37
N LEU A 153 -9.66 9.15 8.47
CA LEU A 153 -8.80 10.25 8.86
C LEU A 153 -9.31 11.54 8.26
N ARG A 154 -9.50 12.56 9.11
CA ARG A 154 -10.07 13.83 8.71
C ARG A 154 -9.12 14.98 9.07
N PRO A 155 -8.49 15.63 8.07
CA PRO A 155 -7.78 16.89 8.28
C PRO A 155 -8.68 17.97 8.89
N ALA A 156 -8.08 18.94 9.58
CA ALA A 156 -8.77 20.04 10.21
C ALA A 156 -9.42 20.98 9.17
N ASP A 157 -8.72 21.23 8.07
CA ASP A 157 -9.12 22.12 6.99
C ASP A 157 -8.46 21.76 5.64
N ASP A 158 -8.82 22.50 4.58
CA ASP A 158 -8.27 22.36 3.23
C ASP A 158 -6.73 22.49 3.18
N ALA A 159 -6.14 23.29 4.07
CA ALA A 159 -4.69 23.50 4.06
C ALA A 159 -3.96 22.28 4.60
N GLU A 160 -4.46 21.67 5.68
CA GLU A 160 -3.92 20.41 6.19
C GLU A 160 -4.20 19.25 5.24
N ALA A 161 -5.37 19.20 4.60
CA ALA A 161 -5.66 18.21 3.56
C ALA A 161 -4.63 18.28 2.41
N LYS A 162 -4.31 19.51 1.96
CA LYS A 162 -3.30 19.72 0.93
C LYS A 162 -1.89 19.30 1.39
N GLU A 163 -1.49 19.69 2.59
CA GLU A 163 -0.19 19.32 3.14
C GLU A 163 -0.03 17.80 3.20
N ILE A 164 -1.02 17.08 3.74
CA ILE A 164 -0.90 15.64 3.95
C ILE A 164 -1.10 14.87 2.65
N VAL A 165 -2.19 15.11 1.92
CA VAL A 165 -2.58 14.27 0.78
C VAL A 165 -1.75 14.63 -0.47
N GLU A 166 -1.63 15.91 -0.82
CA GLU A 166 -0.88 16.32 -2.01
C GLU A 166 0.63 16.38 -1.75
N GLU A 167 1.07 17.12 -0.72
CA GLU A 167 2.49 17.43 -0.56
C GLU A 167 3.30 16.28 0.07
N ARG A 168 2.74 15.58 1.06
CA ARG A 168 3.42 14.44 1.70
C ARG A 168 3.19 13.15 0.93
N LEU A 169 1.94 12.74 0.73
CA LEU A 169 1.61 11.47 0.07
C LEU A 169 1.79 11.50 -1.45
N GLY A 170 1.95 12.69 -2.06
CA GLY A 170 2.13 12.81 -3.51
C GLY A 170 0.85 12.60 -4.32
N LEU A 171 -0.31 12.66 -3.66
CA LEU A 171 -1.62 12.43 -4.26
C LEU A 171 -2.25 13.77 -4.60
N GLY A 172 -1.90 14.29 -5.78
CA GLY A 172 -2.42 15.58 -6.23
C GLY A 172 -3.95 15.59 -6.33
N PHE A 173 -4.57 16.65 -5.81
CA PHE A 173 -5.98 16.91 -5.95
C PHE A 173 -6.24 18.42 -6.16
N GLU A 174 -7.28 18.76 -6.90
CA GLU A 174 -7.63 20.13 -7.23
C GLU A 174 -9.14 20.32 -7.13
N LYS A 175 -9.57 21.24 -6.25
CA LYS A 175 -10.97 21.66 -6.13
C LYS A 175 -11.40 22.38 -7.41
N VAL A 176 -12.41 21.87 -8.09
CA VAL A 176 -12.96 22.43 -9.33
C VAL A 176 -14.42 22.81 -9.17
N GLY A 177 -14.85 23.91 -9.80
CA GLY A 177 -16.19 24.47 -9.61
C GLY A 177 -16.22 25.59 -8.58
N GLY A 178 -17.35 25.80 -7.90
CA GLY A 178 -17.49 26.85 -6.89
C GLY A 178 -18.82 26.84 -6.15
N GLY A 179 -18.88 27.57 -5.02
CA GLY A 179 -20.01 27.47 -4.08
C GLY A 179 -20.04 26.09 -3.44
N ASP A 180 -21.22 25.54 -3.17
CA ASP A 180 -21.37 24.19 -2.58
C ASP A 180 -21.36 23.06 -3.61
N ALA A 181 -21.29 23.40 -4.91
CA ALA A 181 -21.35 22.45 -6.03
C ALA A 181 -19.97 22.16 -6.64
N TYR A 182 -18.91 22.20 -5.82
CA TYR A 182 -17.57 21.85 -6.27
C TYR A 182 -17.35 20.34 -6.31
N ASP A 183 -16.36 19.97 -7.10
CA ASP A 183 -15.85 18.62 -7.27
C ASP A 183 -14.32 18.63 -7.14
N PHE A 184 -13.67 17.48 -7.31
CA PHE A 184 -12.22 17.38 -7.33
C PHE A 184 -11.72 16.60 -8.54
N ASN A 185 -10.72 17.15 -9.21
CA ASN A 185 -9.81 16.33 -10.00
C ASN A 185 -8.77 15.78 -9.03
N HIS A 186 -8.60 14.46 -8.93
CA HIS A 186 -7.62 13.90 -8.01
C HIS A 186 -6.98 12.63 -8.57
N LEU A 187 -5.82 12.30 -8.02
CA LEU A 187 -5.17 11.03 -8.24
C LEU A 187 -5.75 9.97 -7.28
N THR A 188 -6.07 8.78 -7.80
CA THR A 188 -6.58 7.67 -6.99
C THR A 188 -5.52 6.59 -6.85
N ILE A 189 -4.90 6.52 -5.68
CA ILE A 189 -3.90 5.52 -5.31
C ILE A 189 -4.31 4.86 -4.00
N THR A 190 -4.13 3.54 -3.92
CA THR A 190 -4.17 2.78 -2.67
C THR A 190 -2.79 2.19 -2.42
N PHE A 191 -2.20 2.52 -1.28
CA PHE A 191 -0.95 1.93 -0.82
C PHE A 191 -1.23 0.67 -0.01
N LEU A 192 -0.42 -0.37 -0.22
CA LEU A 192 -0.22 -1.46 0.72
C LEU A 192 1.07 -1.18 1.49
N VAL A 193 0.97 -1.10 2.81
CA VAL A 193 2.08 -0.73 3.69
C VAL A 193 2.32 -1.85 4.67
N ASN A 194 3.58 -2.27 4.81
CA ASN A 194 3.98 -3.30 5.75
C ASN A 194 4.22 -2.73 7.18
N PRO A 195 4.37 -3.58 8.21
CA PRO A 195 4.64 -3.13 9.59
C PRO A 195 5.89 -2.26 9.76
N ASP A 196 6.88 -2.35 8.86
CA ASP A 196 8.05 -1.46 8.86
C ASP A 196 7.74 -0.07 8.26
N THR A 197 6.47 0.22 7.97
CA THR A 197 5.99 1.46 7.32
C THR A 197 6.57 1.65 5.91
N VAL A 198 6.88 0.56 5.20
CA VAL A 198 7.36 0.56 3.81
C VAL A 198 6.23 0.24 2.86
N VAL A 199 6.16 0.95 1.74
CA VAL A 199 5.17 0.70 0.69
C VAL A 199 5.59 -0.51 -0.12
N GLU A 200 4.81 -1.58 -0.01
CA GLU A 200 4.97 -2.82 -0.77
C GLU A 200 4.34 -2.71 -2.17
N ARG A 201 3.28 -1.90 -2.29
CA ARG A 201 2.56 -1.72 -3.56
C ARG A 201 1.75 -0.43 -3.57
N ALA A 202 1.67 0.21 -4.74
CA ALA A 202 0.70 1.26 -5.03
C ALA A 202 -0.26 0.81 -6.15
N TYR A 203 -1.51 0.52 -5.78
CA TYR A 203 -2.58 0.21 -6.72
C TYR A 203 -3.18 1.50 -7.29
N ARG A 204 -3.37 1.56 -8.61
CA ARG A 204 -3.93 2.73 -9.30
C ARG A 204 -5.39 2.51 -9.66
N GLY A 205 -6.19 3.56 -9.51
CA GLY A 205 -7.58 3.60 -9.95
C GLY A 205 -8.58 3.27 -8.84
N ASP A 206 -9.85 3.40 -9.19
CA ASP A 206 -11.01 3.31 -8.30
C ASP A 206 -11.59 1.90 -8.16
N ARG A 207 -11.13 0.94 -8.96
CA ARG A 207 -11.59 -0.45 -8.94
C ARG A 207 -10.42 -1.36 -8.60
N LEU A 208 -10.24 -1.63 -7.32
CA LEU A 208 -9.22 -2.56 -6.87
C LEU A 208 -9.58 -3.99 -7.28
N ASP A 209 -8.57 -4.75 -7.71
CA ASP A 209 -8.64 -6.19 -7.84
C ASP A 209 -8.57 -6.79 -6.43
N VAL A 210 -9.75 -7.06 -5.84
CA VAL A 210 -9.90 -7.50 -4.45
C VAL A 210 -9.10 -8.77 -4.17
N ASP A 211 -9.13 -9.73 -5.09
CA ASP A 211 -8.44 -11.01 -4.91
C ASP A 211 -6.92 -10.80 -4.87
N ARG A 212 -6.38 -9.93 -5.74
CA ARG A 212 -4.97 -9.56 -5.73
C ARG A 212 -4.60 -8.82 -4.45
N VAL A 213 -5.39 -7.83 -4.05
CA VAL A 213 -5.13 -7.01 -2.84
C VAL A 213 -5.12 -7.87 -1.59
N VAL A 214 -6.10 -8.77 -1.43
CA VAL A 214 -6.17 -9.70 -0.30
C VAL A 214 -4.98 -10.66 -0.32
N SER A 215 -4.66 -11.25 -1.48
CA SER A 215 -3.50 -12.13 -1.61
C SER A 215 -2.18 -11.44 -1.25
N ASP A 216 -1.98 -10.19 -1.69
CA ASP A 216 -0.80 -9.39 -1.39
C ASP A 216 -0.75 -9.07 0.12
N LEU A 217 -1.86 -8.63 0.72
CA LEU A 217 -1.96 -8.34 2.16
C LEU A 217 -1.65 -9.57 3.01
N THR A 218 -2.26 -10.71 2.71
CA THR A 218 -2.03 -11.96 3.43
C THR A 218 -0.58 -12.40 3.31
N THR A 219 0.04 -12.27 2.13
CA THR A 219 1.47 -12.58 1.93
C THR A 219 2.37 -11.70 2.81
N VAL A 220 2.09 -10.41 2.86
CA VAL A 220 2.84 -9.47 3.72
C VAL A 220 2.62 -9.82 5.19
N HIS A 221 1.37 -9.96 5.62
CA HIS A 221 1.02 -10.33 7.00
C HIS A 221 1.76 -11.61 7.46
N GLU A 222 1.71 -12.69 6.69
CA GLU A 222 2.35 -13.97 7.03
C GLU A 222 3.87 -13.87 7.18
N SER A 223 4.52 -12.92 6.51
CA SER A 223 5.98 -12.74 6.60
C SER A 223 6.45 -12.04 7.88
N TYR A 224 5.54 -11.41 8.62
CA TYR A 224 5.80 -10.69 9.88
C TYR A 224 5.40 -11.47 11.14
N GLN A 225 4.97 -12.73 11.00
CA GLN A 225 4.60 -13.65 12.10
C GLN A 225 5.78 -14.53 12.55
#